data_AF-A0A941VVM6-F1
#
_entry.id   AF-A0A941VVM6-F1
#
_cell.length_a   1.000
_cell.length_b   1.000
_cell.length_c   1.000
_cell.angle_alpha   90.00
_cell.angle_beta   90.00
_cell.angle_gamma   90.00
#
_symmetry.space_group_name_H-M   'P 1'
#
loop_
_entity.id
_entity.type
_entity.pdbx_description
1 polymer ?
#
loop_
_entity_poly.entity_id
_entity_poly.type
_entity_poly.pdbx_seq_one_letter_code
_entity_poly.pdbx_strand_id
1 'polypeptide(L)'
;CYPNRRVHKKVKLSDLPYAVLLNPRNAYQNYNCAVNLSNKTVYTYMGVLKPKAGNANYATAGQLSPLQNDPYYLTLGLGTRIFLGGAQGYIIGPGSQHKPGAKRGENGVPLSPAGTLMVMGNLKEMNPRWLAGVSMLGYGCSLAMGIGVPIPVLNEEIARFTGVSDEEIFTQIIDYGNDYPKGEGVSLGQVSYAELKSGTIKFRGRDVQAVPLSSHTRALEIANTLKEWIEKGEFLLTEPQVMLPTVER
;
A
#
# COMPACT_ATOMS: atom_id res chain seq x y z
N CYS A 1 14.07 -1.39 37.91
CA CYS A 1 12.75 -1.19 38.55
C CYS A 1 12.87 -0.34 39.81
N TYR A 2 13.26 0.93 39.69
CA TYR A 2 13.24 1.89 40.79
C TYR A 2 12.29 3.02 40.41
N PRO A 3 11.35 3.42 41.28
CA PRO A 3 10.34 4.41 40.92
C PRO A 3 10.92 5.82 40.99
N ASN A 4 11.43 6.31 39.88
CA ASN A 4 11.54 7.75 39.67
C ASN A 4 10.14 8.30 39.38
N ARG A 5 9.73 9.35 40.10
CA ARG A 5 8.43 10.01 39.87
C ARG A 5 8.36 10.72 38.51
N ARG A 6 9.50 11.06 37.92
CA ARG A 6 9.63 11.67 36.60
C ARG A 6 11.04 11.46 36.06
N VAL A 7 11.15 11.18 34.76
CA VAL A 7 12.41 11.21 34.01
C VAL A 7 12.19 12.04 32.75
N HIS A 8 13.10 12.98 32.49
CA HIS A 8 13.13 13.74 31.24
C HIS A 8 14.49 13.51 30.59
N LYS A 9 14.50 12.91 29.40
CA LYS A 9 15.71 12.58 28.67
C LYS A 9 15.49 12.85 27.18
N LYS A 10 16.47 13.49 26.54
CA LYS A 10 16.56 13.53 25.08
C LYS A 10 17.24 12.24 24.63
N VAL A 11 16.59 11.51 23.72
CA VAL A 11 17.10 10.24 23.19
C VAL A 11 17.13 10.30 21.67
N LYS A 12 18.20 9.76 21.07
CA LYS A 12 18.30 9.44 19.65
C LYS A 12 17.97 7.97 19.44
N LEU A 13 17.66 7.59 18.20
CA LEU A 13 17.48 6.18 17.83
C LEU A 13 18.73 5.32 18.13
N SER A 14 19.93 5.89 17.99
CA SER A 14 21.20 5.27 18.35
C SER A 14 21.29 4.89 19.84
N ASP A 15 20.63 5.66 20.71
CA ASP A 15 20.70 5.50 22.16
C ASP A 15 19.78 4.38 22.67
N LEU A 16 18.82 3.94 21.83
CA LEU A 16 17.90 2.87 22.16
C LEU A 16 18.58 1.52 21.93
N PRO A 17 18.65 0.62 22.94
CA PRO A 17 19.24 -0.71 22.73
C PRO A 17 18.44 -1.52 21.70
N TYR A 18 17.11 -1.36 21.71
CA TYR A 18 16.18 -2.01 20.79
C TYR A 18 15.18 -0.98 20.26
N ALA A 19 14.93 -1.02 18.96
CA ALA A 19 13.84 -0.28 18.34
C ALA A 19 13.30 -1.11 17.16
N VAL A 20 12.02 -1.45 17.23
CA VAL A 20 11.34 -2.28 16.23
C VAL A 20 10.17 -1.49 15.67
N LEU A 21 10.03 -1.51 14.35
CA LEU A 21 8.81 -1.07 13.69
C LEU A 21 7.86 -2.25 13.61
N LEU A 22 6.68 -2.13 14.20
CA LEU A 22 5.54 -3.01 13.99
C LEU A 22 4.45 -2.18 13.34
N ASN A 23 4.08 -2.51 12.10
CA ASN A 23 3.04 -1.79 11.38
C ASN A 23 1.90 -2.75 10.99
N PRO A 24 0.70 -2.60 11.60
CA PRO A 24 -0.40 -3.54 11.45
C PRO A 24 -1.18 -3.41 10.13
N ARG A 25 -0.86 -2.47 9.25
CA ARG A 25 -1.65 -2.23 8.03
C ARG A 25 -0.84 -1.58 6.93
N ASN A 26 -0.51 -2.36 5.91
CA ASN A 26 0.31 -1.90 4.79
C ASN A 26 -0.08 -2.58 3.49
N ALA A 27 0.48 -2.06 2.39
CA ALA A 27 0.40 -2.66 1.06
C ALA A 27 -1.01 -3.16 0.74
N TYR A 28 -2.00 -2.26 0.79
CA TYR A 28 -3.36 -2.61 0.36
C TYR A 28 -3.31 -3.14 -1.08
N GLN A 29 -3.92 -4.30 -1.29
CA GLN A 29 -3.94 -4.98 -2.57
C GLN A 29 -4.58 -4.13 -3.67
N ASN A 30 -5.68 -3.47 -3.31
CA ASN A 30 -6.25 -2.40 -4.10
C ASN A 30 -6.81 -1.32 -3.15
N TYR A 31 -7.13 -0.15 -3.68
CA TYR A 31 -7.59 0.98 -2.92
C TYR A 31 -8.58 1.83 -3.71
N ASN A 32 -9.48 2.53 -3.05
CA ASN A 32 -10.45 3.41 -3.72
C ASN A 32 -9.75 4.58 -4.44
N CYS A 33 -10.34 5.01 -5.55
CA CYS A 33 -10.14 6.35 -6.10
C CYS A 33 -11.10 7.31 -5.39
N ALA A 34 -10.56 8.23 -4.58
CA ALA A 34 -11.34 9.13 -3.76
C ALA A 34 -11.65 10.43 -4.50
N VAL A 35 -12.93 10.80 -4.58
CA VAL A 35 -13.40 12.11 -5.03
C VAL A 35 -14.21 12.79 -3.93
N ASN A 36 -14.58 14.05 -4.11
CA ASN A 36 -15.40 14.79 -3.17
C ASN A 36 -16.54 15.51 -3.91
N LEU A 37 -17.77 15.01 -3.78
CA LEU A 37 -18.95 15.60 -4.42
C LEU A 37 -19.61 16.70 -3.59
N SER A 38 -19.13 16.95 -2.37
CA SER A 38 -19.64 18.04 -1.53
C SER A 38 -19.22 19.43 -2.05
N ASN A 39 -19.76 20.48 -1.43
CA ASN A 39 -19.47 21.88 -1.76
C ASN A 39 -18.26 22.46 -1.02
N LYS A 40 -17.58 21.68 -0.16
CA LYS A 40 -16.44 22.13 0.65
C LYS A 40 -15.24 21.23 0.46
N THR A 41 -14.03 21.78 0.57
CA THR A 41 -12.81 20.98 0.56
C THR A 41 -12.83 20.04 1.76
N VAL A 42 -12.48 18.77 1.53
CA VAL A 42 -12.32 17.78 2.60
C VAL A 42 -10.87 17.34 2.70
N TYR A 43 -10.42 17.15 3.93
CA TYR A 43 -9.05 16.74 4.26
C TYR A 43 -9.10 15.31 4.76
N THR A 44 -8.38 14.42 4.08
CA THR A 44 -8.47 12.98 4.34
C THR A 44 -7.08 12.37 4.40
N TYR A 45 -7.00 11.11 4.81
CA TYR A 45 -5.79 10.31 4.68
C TYR A 45 -5.41 10.05 3.20
N MET A 46 -6.34 10.29 2.26
CA MET A 46 -6.06 10.32 0.82
C MET A 46 -5.58 11.70 0.37
N GLY A 47 -5.26 12.62 1.28
CA GLY A 47 -4.91 14.01 0.95
C GLY A 47 -6.13 14.92 0.79
N VAL A 48 -5.89 16.09 0.18
CA VAL A 48 -6.90 17.13 -0.02
C VAL A 48 -7.79 16.78 -1.21
N LEU A 49 -9.11 16.77 -1.01
CA LEU A 49 -10.10 16.57 -2.07
C LEU A 49 -10.94 17.84 -2.23
N LYS A 50 -10.83 18.47 -3.40
CA LYS A 50 -11.51 19.70 -3.77
C LYS A 50 -13.01 19.45 -3.98
N PRO A 51 -13.88 20.45 -3.69
CA PRO A 51 -15.31 20.35 -3.93
C PRO A 51 -15.67 19.91 -5.35
N LYS A 52 -16.85 19.33 -5.51
CA LYS A 52 -17.47 19.04 -6.82
C LYS A 52 -16.58 18.20 -7.76
N ALA A 53 -15.86 17.23 -7.21
CA ALA A 53 -14.89 16.38 -7.89
C ALA A 53 -13.77 17.17 -8.60
N GLY A 54 -13.25 18.22 -7.95
CA GLY A 54 -12.16 19.02 -8.51
C GLY A 54 -10.81 18.27 -8.63
N ASN A 55 -10.67 17.13 -7.97
CA ASN A 55 -9.58 16.17 -8.14
C ASN A 55 -10.01 14.78 -7.65
N ALA A 56 -9.26 13.77 -8.08
CA ALA A 56 -9.40 12.39 -7.71
C ALA A 56 -8.06 11.88 -7.16
N ASN A 57 -8.02 11.45 -5.89
CA ASN A 57 -6.80 10.95 -5.29
C ASN A 57 -6.82 9.43 -5.24
N TYR A 58 -5.67 8.80 -5.48
CA TYR A 58 -5.59 7.34 -5.52
C TYR A 58 -4.28 6.82 -4.95
N ALA A 59 -4.33 5.55 -4.56
CA ALA A 59 -3.22 4.66 -4.29
C ALA A 59 -3.61 3.33 -4.96
N THR A 60 -2.74 2.38 -5.27
CA THR A 60 -1.33 2.10 -4.93
C THR A 60 -0.37 2.36 -6.11
N ALA A 61 0.77 1.66 -6.18
CA ALA A 61 1.77 1.72 -7.25
C ALA A 61 1.35 1.02 -8.57
N GLY A 62 0.11 0.52 -8.67
CA GLY A 62 -0.39 -0.24 -9.82
C GLY A 62 0.41 -1.53 -10.03
N GLN A 63 0.84 -1.80 -11.26
CA GLN A 63 1.60 -3.01 -11.64
C GLN A 63 2.89 -3.27 -10.82
N LEU A 64 3.42 -2.30 -10.07
CA LEU A 64 4.56 -2.53 -9.14
C LEU A 64 4.12 -2.92 -7.72
N SER A 65 2.82 -2.97 -7.46
CA SER A 65 2.26 -3.29 -6.15
C SER A 65 2.35 -4.81 -5.91
N PRO A 66 2.96 -5.26 -4.80
CA PRO A 66 3.24 -6.68 -4.60
C PRO A 66 1.96 -7.52 -4.56
N LEU A 67 0.93 -7.08 -3.85
CA LEU A 67 -0.32 -7.84 -3.74
C LEU A 67 -1.17 -7.85 -5.02
N GLN A 68 -0.91 -6.96 -5.99
CA GLN A 68 -1.56 -7.04 -7.30
C GLN A 68 -0.94 -8.13 -8.17
N ASN A 69 0.36 -8.36 -8.00
CA ASN A 69 1.13 -9.39 -8.69
C ASN A 69 1.04 -10.77 -8.02
N ASP A 70 0.50 -10.83 -6.80
CA ASP A 70 0.11 -12.08 -6.14
C ASP A 70 -1.34 -11.98 -5.64
N PRO A 71 -2.33 -12.01 -6.56
CA PRO A 71 -3.71 -11.66 -6.25
C PRO A 71 -4.37 -12.59 -5.23
N TYR A 72 -3.93 -13.85 -5.17
CA TYR A 72 -4.46 -14.86 -4.26
C TYR A 72 -3.49 -15.20 -3.11
N TYR A 73 -2.42 -14.42 -2.94
CA TYR A 73 -1.39 -14.60 -1.93
C TYR A 73 -0.72 -15.97 -1.97
N LEU A 74 -0.47 -16.50 -3.18
CA LEU A 74 0.12 -17.80 -3.45
C LEU A 74 1.56 -17.96 -2.93
N THR A 75 2.25 -16.85 -2.70
CA THR A 75 3.65 -16.83 -2.28
C THR A 75 3.88 -16.11 -0.94
N LEU A 76 2.84 -15.49 -0.38
CA LEU A 76 2.97 -14.53 0.71
C LEU A 76 2.30 -15.02 2.00
N GLY A 77 2.99 -14.78 3.12
CA GLY A 77 2.56 -15.25 4.43
C GLY A 77 3.52 -14.91 5.55
N LEU A 78 3.24 -15.43 6.74
CA LEU A 78 4.08 -15.29 7.93
C LEU A 78 5.52 -15.73 7.63
N GLY A 79 6.49 -14.86 7.89
CA GLY A 79 7.92 -15.14 7.68
C GLY A 79 8.44 -14.79 6.28
N THR A 80 7.58 -14.30 5.38
CA THR A 80 8.03 -13.80 4.07
C THR A 80 8.92 -12.57 4.28
N ARG A 81 10.17 -12.64 3.80
CA ARG A 81 11.14 -11.55 3.91
C ARG A 81 10.82 -10.47 2.87
N ILE A 82 10.93 -9.21 3.28
CA ILE A 82 10.55 -8.06 2.46
C ILE A 82 11.59 -6.93 2.58
N PHE A 83 11.58 -6.02 1.61
CA PHE A 83 12.12 -4.68 1.80
C PHE A 83 11.14 -3.87 2.64
N LEU A 84 11.60 -3.32 3.75
CA LEU A 84 10.78 -2.50 4.66
C LEU A 84 11.57 -1.28 5.11
N GLY A 85 11.18 -0.10 4.65
CA GLY A 85 11.78 1.15 5.10
C GLY A 85 13.29 1.27 4.82
N GLY A 86 13.80 0.60 3.78
CA GLY A 86 15.24 0.61 3.46
C GLY A 86 16.06 -0.50 4.10
N ALA A 87 15.42 -1.37 4.89
CA ALA A 87 16.06 -2.52 5.54
C ALA A 87 15.32 -3.81 5.19
N GLN A 88 15.81 -4.93 5.72
CA GLN A 88 15.07 -6.18 5.70
C GLN A 88 13.96 -6.14 6.76
N GLY A 89 12.79 -6.64 6.39
CA GLY A 89 11.65 -6.84 7.28
C GLY A 89 10.93 -8.13 6.95
N TYR A 90 9.82 -8.36 7.63
CA TYR A 90 9.03 -9.58 7.48
C TYR A 90 7.53 -9.27 7.46
N ILE A 91 6.79 -10.01 6.63
CA ILE A 91 5.35 -10.17 6.80
C ILE A 91 5.14 -11.06 8.03
N ILE A 92 4.33 -10.61 8.98
CA ILE A 92 4.01 -11.36 10.20
C ILE A 92 2.55 -11.79 10.28
N GLY A 93 1.80 -11.61 9.19
CA GLY A 93 0.40 -12.04 9.07
C GLY A 93 -0.46 -11.08 8.25
N PRO A 94 -1.77 -11.34 8.19
CA PRO A 94 -2.71 -10.42 7.57
C PRO A 94 -2.71 -9.09 8.32
N GLY A 95 -2.72 -7.99 7.57
CA GLY A 95 -2.93 -6.68 8.13
C GLY A 95 -4.33 -6.51 8.69
N SER A 96 -4.54 -5.49 9.52
CA SER A 96 -5.89 -5.05 9.85
C SER A 96 -6.63 -4.62 8.57
N GLN A 97 -7.93 -4.92 8.52
CA GLN A 97 -8.79 -4.80 7.32
C GLN A 97 -8.44 -5.74 6.16
N HIS A 98 -7.59 -6.75 6.36
CA HIS A 98 -7.37 -7.77 5.34
C HIS A 98 -8.71 -8.42 4.96
N LYS A 99 -9.14 -8.24 3.70
CA LYS A 99 -10.44 -8.68 3.20
C LYS A 99 -10.25 -9.42 1.87
N PRO A 100 -10.03 -10.75 1.87
CA PRO A 100 -9.69 -11.49 0.66
C PRO A 100 -10.90 -11.66 -0.28
N GLY A 101 -12.11 -11.62 0.26
CA GLY A 101 -13.39 -11.79 -0.45
C GLY A 101 -13.91 -10.57 -1.20
N ALA A 102 -13.05 -9.61 -1.57
CA ALA A 102 -13.44 -8.56 -2.50
C ALA A 102 -13.73 -9.16 -3.88
N LYS A 103 -14.67 -8.58 -4.64
CA LYS A 103 -14.94 -9.00 -6.02
C LYS A 103 -13.69 -8.81 -6.86
N ARG A 104 -13.39 -9.79 -7.73
CA ARG A 104 -12.20 -9.82 -8.59
C ARG A 104 -12.60 -9.75 -10.06
N GLY A 105 -11.69 -9.25 -10.89
CA GLY A 105 -11.78 -9.34 -12.35
C GLY A 105 -11.38 -10.73 -12.85
N GLU A 106 -11.44 -10.93 -14.17
CA GLU A 106 -11.05 -12.20 -14.82
C GLU A 106 -9.57 -12.54 -14.62
N ASN A 107 -8.72 -11.53 -14.45
CA ASN A 107 -7.30 -11.69 -14.12
C ASN A 107 -7.05 -11.98 -12.63
N GLY A 108 -8.09 -12.11 -11.81
CA GLY A 108 -8.01 -12.39 -10.37
C GLY A 108 -7.68 -11.17 -9.48
N VAL A 109 -7.35 -10.03 -10.08
CA VAL A 109 -7.07 -8.80 -9.32
C VAL A 109 -8.37 -8.26 -8.70
N PRO A 110 -8.39 -7.88 -7.41
CA PRO A 110 -9.58 -7.30 -6.79
C PRO A 110 -9.97 -5.97 -7.44
N LEU A 111 -11.27 -5.72 -7.56
CA LEU A 111 -11.82 -4.48 -8.12
C LEU A 111 -12.04 -3.40 -7.05
N SER A 112 -11.85 -3.73 -5.77
CA SER A 112 -12.07 -2.86 -4.61
C SER A 112 -11.05 -3.16 -3.51
N PRO A 113 -10.96 -2.37 -2.42
CA PRO A 113 -10.05 -2.65 -1.32
C PRO A 113 -10.18 -4.09 -0.80
N ALA A 114 -9.03 -4.76 -0.63
CA ALA A 114 -8.95 -6.20 -0.36
C ALA A 114 -7.89 -6.55 0.70
N GLY A 115 -6.88 -7.38 0.36
CA GLY A 115 -5.83 -7.78 1.29
C GLY A 115 -4.94 -6.64 1.77
N THR A 116 -4.40 -6.81 2.98
CA THR A 116 -3.36 -5.95 3.57
C THR A 116 -2.32 -6.81 4.29
N LEU A 117 -1.14 -6.23 4.51
CA LEU A 117 -0.01 -6.86 5.21
C LEU A 117 0.24 -6.25 6.59
N MET A 118 0.44 -7.12 7.59
CA MET A 118 1.08 -6.75 8.85
C MET A 118 2.57 -7.03 8.73
N VAL A 119 3.41 -6.05 9.06
CA VAL A 119 4.86 -6.14 8.86
C VAL A 119 5.64 -5.74 10.11
N MET A 120 6.84 -6.29 10.24
CA MET A 120 7.77 -6.00 11.32
C MET A 120 9.20 -5.87 10.78
N GLY A 121 10.01 -4.99 11.36
CA GLY A 121 11.43 -4.88 11.03
C GLY A 121 12.24 -4.09 12.06
N ASN A 122 13.57 -4.18 11.95
CA ASN A 122 14.49 -3.44 12.81
C ASN A 122 14.50 -1.96 12.42
N LEU A 123 13.92 -1.10 13.26
CA LEU A 123 13.83 0.34 12.97
C LEU A 123 15.22 1.00 12.92
N LYS A 124 16.23 0.43 13.61
CA LYS A 124 17.59 0.97 13.64
C LYS A 124 18.34 0.81 12.32
N GLU A 125 17.93 -0.13 11.48
CA GLU A 125 18.54 -0.38 10.16
C GLU A 125 17.80 0.37 9.04
N MET A 126 16.62 0.92 9.32
CA MET A 126 15.81 1.61 8.33
C MET A 126 16.41 2.98 7.96
N ASN A 127 16.13 3.41 6.74
CA ASN A 127 16.66 4.63 6.16
C ASN A 127 15.55 5.69 6.03
N PRO A 128 15.80 6.95 6.45
CA PRO A 128 14.81 8.03 6.41
C PRO A 128 14.33 8.39 4.99
N ARG A 129 15.06 7.97 3.94
CA ARG A 129 14.60 8.03 2.54
C ARG A 129 13.30 7.24 2.32
N TRP A 130 13.15 6.15 3.05
CA TRP A 130 12.09 5.15 2.88
C TRP A 130 11.13 5.06 4.05
N LEU A 131 11.47 5.65 5.20
CA LEU A 131 10.61 5.71 6.37
C LEU A 131 10.65 7.10 6.99
N ALA A 132 9.54 7.83 6.91
CA ALA A 132 9.46 9.18 7.46
C ALA A 132 8.10 9.43 8.12
N GLY A 133 8.13 10.08 9.28
CA GLY A 133 6.94 10.74 9.82
C GLY A 133 6.57 11.91 8.90
N VAL A 134 5.29 12.00 8.54
CA VAL A 134 4.76 13.08 7.69
C VAL A 134 3.54 13.72 8.36
N SER A 135 3.27 14.97 8.00
CA SER A 135 2.04 15.67 8.41
C SER A 135 1.18 15.87 7.17
N MET A 136 0.02 15.23 7.16
CA MET A 136 -0.96 15.38 6.09
C MET A 136 -1.89 16.54 6.44
N LEU A 137 -1.94 17.56 5.58
CA LEU A 137 -2.74 18.76 5.78
C LEU A 137 -4.19 18.41 6.14
N GLY A 138 -4.66 18.90 7.30
CA GLY A 138 -6.02 18.70 7.80
C GLY A 138 -6.38 17.27 8.24
N TYR A 139 -5.50 16.29 8.05
CA TYR A 139 -5.69 14.91 8.55
C TYR A 139 -4.83 14.62 9.78
N GLY A 140 -3.56 15.06 9.77
CA GLY A 140 -2.66 14.99 10.92
C GLY A 140 -1.42 14.13 10.68
N CYS A 141 -0.84 13.64 11.78
CA CYS A 141 0.37 12.83 11.77
C CYS A 141 0.15 11.52 11.01
N SER A 142 1.10 11.15 10.17
CA SER A 142 1.06 9.95 9.34
C SER A 142 2.48 9.43 9.10
N LEU A 143 2.58 8.27 8.44
CA LEU A 143 3.85 7.61 8.15
C LEU A 143 3.96 7.35 6.65
N ALA A 144 5.01 7.86 6.02
CA ALA A 144 5.40 7.46 4.67
C ALA A 144 6.40 6.29 4.79
N MET A 145 6.09 5.18 4.13
CA MET A 145 6.90 3.97 4.22
C MET A 145 7.02 3.26 2.87
N GLY A 146 8.24 2.94 2.46
CA GLY A 146 8.54 2.10 1.32
C GLY A 146 8.46 0.61 1.70
N ILE A 147 7.74 -0.16 0.90
CA ILE A 147 7.63 -1.61 1.02
C ILE A 147 7.85 -2.22 -0.36
N GLY A 148 8.63 -3.29 -0.41
CA GLY A 148 8.77 -4.14 -1.60
C GLY A 148 8.77 -5.61 -1.17
N VAL A 149 8.14 -6.46 -1.97
CA VAL A 149 8.06 -7.89 -1.70
C VAL A 149 8.53 -8.62 -2.96
N PRO A 150 9.60 -9.43 -2.88
CA PRO A 150 9.98 -10.26 -4.01
C PRO A 150 8.99 -11.41 -4.17
N ILE A 151 8.51 -11.63 -5.39
CA ILE A 151 7.58 -12.72 -5.71
C ILE A 151 8.37 -13.81 -6.44
N PRO A 152 8.54 -15.00 -5.86
CA PRO A 152 9.20 -16.10 -6.54
C PRO A 152 8.31 -16.64 -7.66
N VAL A 153 8.78 -16.62 -8.89
CA VAL A 153 8.07 -17.19 -10.04
C VAL A 153 8.27 -18.70 -10.05
N LEU A 154 7.40 -19.43 -9.35
CA LEU A 154 7.50 -20.88 -9.15
C LEU A 154 6.82 -21.70 -10.26
N ASN A 155 5.90 -21.09 -11.01
CA ASN A 155 5.13 -21.73 -12.08
C ASN A 155 4.56 -20.67 -13.06
N GLU A 156 3.94 -21.15 -14.13
CA GLU A 156 3.33 -20.31 -15.18
C GLU A 156 2.18 -19.42 -14.67
N GLU A 157 1.44 -19.87 -13.66
CA GLU A 157 0.32 -19.11 -13.09
C GLU A 157 0.83 -17.87 -12.36
N ILE A 158 1.87 -18.01 -11.54
CA ILE A 158 2.53 -16.87 -10.88
C ILE A 158 3.16 -15.94 -11.91
N ALA A 159 3.82 -16.50 -12.94
CA ALA A 159 4.40 -15.70 -14.02
C ALA A 159 3.33 -14.81 -14.68
N ARG A 160 2.15 -15.38 -14.97
CA ARG A 160 0.99 -14.65 -15.52
C ARG A 160 0.54 -13.53 -14.58
N PHE A 161 0.39 -13.79 -13.28
CA PHE A 161 -0.04 -12.76 -12.32
C PHE A 161 0.98 -11.63 -12.18
N THR A 162 2.27 -11.93 -12.21
CA THR A 162 3.34 -10.93 -12.17
C THR A 162 3.47 -10.10 -13.45
N GLY A 163 2.76 -10.49 -14.51
CA GLY A 163 2.72 -9.79 -15.79
C GLY A 163 1.57 -8.79 -15.93
N VAL A 164 0.80 -8.53 -14.88
CA VAL A 164 -0.37 -7.65 -14.94
C VAL A 164 0.01 -6.21 -15.28
N SER A 165 -0.71 -5.62 -16.23
CA SER A 165 -0.50 -4.23 -16.67
C SER A 165 -1.44 -3.25 -15.94
N ASP A 166 -1.07 -1.96 -15.90
CA ASP A 166 -1.90 -0.92 -15.29
C ASP A 166 -3.27 -0.75 -15.99
N GLU A 167 -3.38 -1.15 -17.26
CA GLU A 167 -4.61 -1.19 -18.06
C GLU A 167 -5.60 -2.26 -17.56
N GLU A 168 -5.09 -3.32 -16.94
CA GLU A 168 -5.88 -4.46 -16.45
C GLU A 168 -6.21 -4.37 -14.96
N ILE A 169 -5.69 -3.34 -14.28
CA ILE A 169 -5.94 -3.10 -12.85
C ILE A 169 -6.99 -2.00 -12.74
N PHE A 170 -8.14 -2.32 -12.16
CA PHE A 170 -9.26 -1.39 -11.98
C PHE A 170 -9.53 -1.11 -10.51
N THR A 171 -10.05 0.08 -10.21
CA THR A 171 -10.60 0.41 -8.89
C THR A 171 -11.92 1.17 -8.98
N GLN A 172 -12.57 1.38 -7.85
CA GLN A 172 -13.83 2.11 -7.72
C GLN A 172 -13.60 3.59 -7.40
N ILE A 173 -14.36 4.45 -8.07
CA ILE A 173 -14.47 5.87 -7.72
C ILE A 173 -15.50 6.01 -6.59
N ILE A 174 -15.11 6.58 -5.45
CA ILE A 174 -15.95 6.69 -4.25
C ILE A 174 -15.98 8.14 -3.75
N ASP A 175 -17.16 8.63 -3.35
CA ASP A 175 -17.29 9.94 -2.72
C ASP A 175 -16.87 9.93 -1.25
N TYR A 176 -15.76 10.59 -0.96
CA TYR A 176 -15.23 10.79 0.38
C TYR A 176 -15.80 12.04 1.07
N GLY A 177 -16.54 12.87 0.32
CA GLY A 177 -17.19 14.07 0.85
C GLY A 177 -18.46 13.79 1.65
N ASN A 178 -19.27 12.82 1.21
CA ASN A 178 -20.57 12.53 1.81
C ASN A 178 -20.78 11.05 2.16
N ASP A 179 -20.58 10.15 1.21
CA ASP A 179 -21.02 8.75 1.33
C ASP A 179 -20.06 7.92 2.19
N TYR A 180 -18.76 8.01 1.91
CA TYR A 180 -17.73 7.24 2.63
C TYR A 180 -17.74 7.50 4.15
N PRO A 181 -17.83 8.76 4.65
CA PRO A 181 -17.90 9.02 6.09
C PRO A 181 -19.13 8.44 6.79
N LYS A 182 -20.22 8.19 6.04
CA LYS A 182 -21.45 7.57 6.57
C LYS A 182 -21.41 6.05 6.52
N GLY A 183 -20.36 5.45 5.94
CA GLY A 183 -20.31 4.01 5.68
C GLY A 183 -21.19 3.58 4.49
N GLU A 184 -21.65 4.52 3.68
CA GLU A 184 -22.57 4.31 2.55
C GLU A 184 -21.82 4.37 1.21
N GLY A 185 -20.49 4.17 1.21
CA GLY A 185 -19.67 4.33 0.01
C GLY A 185 -20.11 3.44 -1.15
N VAL A 186 -20.82 4.02 -2.11
CA VAL A 186 -21.22 3.36 -3.36
C VAL A 186 -20.22 3.70 -4.46
N SER A 187 -19.94 2.71 -5.33
CA SER A 187 -19.14 2.95 -6.53
C SER A 187 -19.86 3.90 -7.48
N LEU A 188 -19.19 5.00 -7.84
CA LEU A 188 -19.63 5.98 -8.82
C LEU A 188 -19.12 5.67 -10.23
N GLY A 189 -18.34 4.61 -10.38
CA GLY A 189 -17.69 4.20 -11.63
C GLY A 189 -16.41 3.40 -11.37
N GLN A 190 -15.90 2.77 -12.41
CA GLN A 190 -14.61 2.10 -12.41
C GLN A 190 -13.60 2.89 -13.22
N VAL A 191 -12.33 2.80 -12.84
CA VAL A 191 -11.22 3.46 -13.54
C VAL A 191 -9.98 2.57 -13.48
N SER A 192 -9.23 2.51 -14.58
CA SER A 192 -7.97 1.76 -14.64
C SER A 192 -6.82 2.52 -13.99
N TYR A 193 -5.78 1.80 -13.55
CA TYR A 193 -4.56 2.44 -13.07
C TYR A 193 -3.79 3.15 -14.19
N ALA A 194 -3.92 2.69 -15.44
CA ALA A 194 -3.37 3.39 -16.61
C ALA A 194 -3.97 4.79 -16.76
N GLU A 195 -5.31 4.91 -16.68
CA GLU A 195 -5.98 6.21 -16.70
C GLU A 195 -5.57 7.09 -15.50
N LEU A 196 -5.53 6.52 -14.29
CA LEU A 196 -5.10 7.26 -13.09
C LEU A 196 -3.65 7.76 -13.21
N LYS A 197 -2.75 6.97 -13.80
CA LYS A 197 -1.34 7.33 -14.01
C LYS A 197 -1.13 8.32 -15.15
N SER A 198 -2.07 8.41 -16.10
CA SER A 198 -2.06 9.47 -17.13
C SER A 198 -2.18 10.88 -16.53
N GLY A 199 -2.67 10.99 -15.29
CA GLY A 199 -2.81 12.23 -14.54
C GLY A 199 -4.18 12.91 -14.69
N THR A 200 -5.04 12.41 -15.57
CA THR A 200 -6.43 12.92 -15.74
C THR A 200 -7.38 11.77 -16.06
N ILE A 201 -8.57 11.79 -15.48
CA ILE A 201 -9.63 10.80 -15.74
C ILE A 201 -10.92 11.50 -16.20
N LYS A 202 -11.74 10.80 -16.99
CA LYS A 202 -13.10 11.25 -17.34
C LYS A 202 -14.08 10.84 -16.26
N PHE A 203 -14.63 11.80 -15.52
CA PHE A 203 -15.66 11.55 -14.51
C PHE A 203 -16.86 12.47 -14.73
N ARG A 204 -18.05 11.87 -14.93
CA ARG A 204 -19.30 12.58 -15.25
C ARG A 204 -19.18 13.56 -16.43
N GLY A 205 -18.48 13.13 -17.47
CA GLY A 205 -18.26 13.92 -18.70
C GLY A 205 -17.26 15.06 -18.56
N ARG A 206 -16.54 15.16 -17.43
CA ARG A 206 -15.53 16.19 -17.17
C ARG A 206 -14.16 15.58 -16.96
N ASP A 207 -13.12 16.34 -17.28
CA ASP A 207 -11.74 16.00 -16.93
C ASP A 207 -11.48 16.32 -15.47
N VAL A 208 -11.02 15.33 -14.72
CA VAL A 208 -10.67 15.42 -13.31
C VAL A 208 -9.21 15.03 -13.12
N GLN A 209 -8.43 15.91 -12.49
CA GLN A 209 -7.02 15.63 -12.23
C GLN A 209 -6.88 14.45 -11.27
N ALA A 210 -6.11 13.44 -11.67
CA ALA A 210 -5.76 12.30 -10.85
C ALA A 210 -4.45 12.57 -10.09
N VAL A 211 -4.45 12.35 -8.78
CA VAL A 211 -3.30 12.63 -7.91
C VAL A 211 -2.88 11.36 -7.16
N PRO A 212 -1.66 10.84 -7.40
CA PRO A 212 -1.18 9.66 -6.72
C PRO A 212 -0.70 10.00 -5.30
N LEU A 213 -0.98 9.10 -4.35
CA LEU A 213 -0.35 9.10 -3.02
C LEU A 213 0.95 8.31 -3.00
N SER A 214 1.01 7.24 -3.78
CA SER A 214 2.19 6.39 -3.92
C SER A 214 3.09 6.93 -5.03
N SER A 215 4.39 7.04 -4.76
CA SER A 215 5.35 7.43 -5.80
C SER A 215 5.76 6.22 -6.64
N HIS A 216 5.44 6.25 -7.93
CA HIS A 216 5.84 5.21 -8.87
C HIS A 216 7.37 5.14 -9.03
N THR A 217 8.04 6.29 -9.11
CA THR A 217 9.51 6.37 -9.15
C THR A 217 10.14 5.66 -7.96
N ARG A 218 9.61 5.89 -6.75
CA ARG A 218 10.09 5.22 -5.54
C ARG A 218 9.78 3.73 -5.51
N ALA A 219 8.64 3.30 -6.03
CA ALA A 219 8.33 1.88 -6.18
C ALA A 219 9.33 1.18 -7.11
N LEU A 220 9.71 1.82 -8.22
CA LEU A 220 10.71 1.28 -9.15
C LEU A 220 12.12 1.21 -8.54
N GLU A 221 12.52 2.25 -7.81
CA GLU A 221 13.78 2.24 -7.05
C GLU A 221 13.82 1.08 -6.03
N ILE A 222 12.73 0.82 -5.32
CA ILE A 222 12.61 -0.30 -4.37
C ILE A 222 12.75 -1.64 -5.11
N ALA A 223 12.07 -1.81 -6.24
CA ALA A 223 12.14 -3.04 -7.04
C ALA A 223 13.58 -3.31 -7.51
N ASN A 224 14.29 -2.29 -7.99
CA ASN A 224 15.70 -2.40 -8.40
C ASN A 224 16.62 -2.69 -7.20
N THR A 225 16.39 -2.06 -6.05
CA THR A 225 17.17 -2.33 -4.84
C THR A 225 17.00 -3.78 -4.38
N LEU A 226 15.77 -4.31 -4.40
CA LEU A 226 15.51 -5.71 -4.08
C LEU A 226 16.21 -6.65 -5.06
N LYS A 227 16.14 -6.36 -6.36
CA LYS A 227 16.85 -7.11 -7.40
C LYS A 227 18.35 -7.17 -7.10
N GLU A 228 18.97 -6.02 -6.84
CA GLU A 228 20.41 -5.94 -6.54
C GLU A 228 20.79 -6.74 -5.28
N TRP A 229 20.02 -6.65 -4.20
CA TRP A 229 20.29 -7.42 -2.98
C TRP A 229 20.18 -8.93 -3.21
N ILE A 230 19.22 -9.36 -4.03
CA ILE A 230 19.03 -10.78 -4.39
C ILE A 230 20.21 -11.26 -5.25
N GLU A 231 20.58 -10.52 -6.30
CA GLU A 231 21.69 -10.88 -7.19
C GLU A 231 23.04 -10.98 -6.45
N LYS A 232 23.24 -10.17 -5.41
CA LYS A 232 24.43 -10.22 -4.54
C LYS A 232 24.40 -11.31 -3.47
N GLY A 233 23.26 -11.98 -3.27
CA GLY A 233 23.06 -12.92 -2.16
C GLY A 233 22.94 -12.28 -0.78
N GLU A 234 22.80 -10.96 -0.70
CA GLU A 234 22.56 -10.21 0.55
C GLU A 234 21.11 -10.38 1.05
N PHE A 235 20.21 -10.74 0.13
CA PHE A 235 18.81 -11.03 0.41
C PHE A 235 18.41 -12.39 -0.17
N LEU A 236 18.03 -13.32 0.70
CA LEU A 236 17.50 -14.62 0.29
C LEU A 236 15.97 -14.59 0.32
N LEU A 237 15.36 -15.20 -0.68
CA LEU A 237 13.92 -15.45 -0.69
C LEU A 237 13.56 -16.43 0.43
N THR A 238 12.37 -16.28 1.00
CA THR A 238 11.88 -17.17 2.05
C THR A 238 10.53 -17.75 1.66
N GLU A 239 10.26 -18.95 2.17
CA GLU A 239 8.95 -19.57 2.09
C GLU A 239 8.09 -19.13 3.28
N PRO A 240 6.83 -18.73 3.06
CA PRO A 240 5.91 -18.44 4.14
C PRO A 240 5.65 -19.68 5.01
N GLN A 241 5.73 -19.52 6.33
CA GLN A 241 5.43 -20.58 7.30
C GLN A 241 3.92 -20.82 7.43
N VAL A 242 3.13 -19.77 7.22
CA VAL A 242 1.67 -19.80 7.17
C VAL A 242 1.22 -18.83 6.09
N MET A 243 0.45 -19.31 5.13
CA MET A 243 -0.11 -18.49 4.05
C MET A 243 -1.06 -17.41 4.59
N LEU A 244 -1.18 -16.28 3.88
CA LEU A 244 -2.25 -15.33 4.17
C LEU A 244 -3.62 -15.94 3.90
N PRO A 245 -4.67 -15.59 4.69
CA PRO A 245 -6.04 -16.00 4.39
C PRO A 245 -6.44 -15.58 2.96
N THR A 246 -7.00 -16.49 2.20
CA THR A 246 -7.35 -16.26 0.78
C THR A 246 -8.75 -16.75 0.46
N VAL A 247 -9.18 -16.57 -0.79
CA VAL A 247 -10.41 -17.13 -1.34
C VAL A 247 -10.11 -18.30 -2.26
N GLU A 248 -11.09 -19.15 -2.49
CA GLU A 248 -11.03 -20.15 -3.56
C GLU A 248 -10.91 -19.47 -4.93
N ARG A 249 -10.21 -20.14 -5.83
CA ARG A 249 -9.89 -19.68 -7.18
C ARG A 249 -10.88 -20.22 -8.19
#